data_AF-A0A353KR98-F1
#
_entry.id   AF-A0A353KR98-F1
#
_cell.length_a   1.000
_cell.length_b   1.000
_cell.length_c   1.000
_cell.angle_alpha   90.00
_cell.angle_beta   90.00
_cell.angle_gamma   90.00
#
_symmetry.space_group_name_H-M   'P 1'
#
loop_
_entity.id
_entity.type
_entity.pdbx_description
1 polymer ?
#
loop_
_entity_poly.entity_id
_entity_poly.type
_entity_poly.pdbx_seq_one_letter_code
_entity_poly.pdbx_strand_id
1 'polypeptide(L)' 'FSSEEVRERLLKVYKKYSLPTFADFSADGLLPFIEKDKKAAGDKINVVYCEEIGSFGFGKSTPREITDTVKEVFSK' A
#
# COMPACT_ATOMS: atom_id res chain seq x y z
N PHE A 1 -3.65 -1.99 1.89
CA PHE A 1 -5.12 -2.12 1.91
C PHE A 1 -5.56 -2.19 3.35
N SER A 2 -6.34 -1.22 3.79
CA SER A 2 -6.88 -1.16 5.13
C SER A 2 -8.28 -0.58 5.05
N SER A 3 -9.12 -0.86 6.05
CA SER A 3 -10.39 -0.16 6.20
C SER A 3 -10.17 1.36 6.32
N GLU A 4 -11.18 2.15 5.95
CA GLU A 4 -11.11 3.61 6.08
C GLU A 4 -10.91 4.04 7.54
N GLU A 5 -11.49 3.31 8.49
CA GLU A 5 -11.31 3.56 9.93
C GLU A 5 -9.84 3.38 10.35
N VAL A 6 -9.21 2.27 9.94
CA VAL A 6 -7.78 2.04 10.20
C VAL A 6 -6.93 3.13 9.55
N ARG A 7 -7.24 3.50 8.30
CA ARG A 7 -6.53 4.54 7.55
C ARG A 7 -6.61 5.89 8.25
N GLU A 8 -7.78 6.34 8.66
CA GLU A 8 -7.96 7.61 9.36
C GLU A 8 -7.17 7.65 10.68
N ARG A 9 -7.19 6.55 11.43
CA ARG A 9 -6.44 6.43 12.67
C ARG A 9 -4.93 6.47 12.43
N LEU A 10 -4.43 5.77 11.41
CA LEU A 10 -3.02 5.80 11.02
C LEU A 10 -2.59 7.22 10.60
N LEU A 11 -3.41 7.93 9.82
CA LEU A 11 -3.12 9.30 9.41
C LEU A 11 -3.02 10.26 10.60
N LYS A 12 -3.89 10.12 11.62
CA LYS A 12 -3.80 10.92 12.86
C LYS A 12 -2.47 10.66 13.59
N VAL A 13 -2.04 9.40 13.66
CA VAL A 13 -0.77 9.00 14.29
C VAL A 13 0.43 9.55 13.50
N TYR A 14 0.45 9.39 12.18
CA TYR A 14 1.54 9.90 11.33
C TYR A 14 1.68 11.41 11.45
N LYS A 15 0.58 12.16 11.43
CA LYS A 15 0.59 13.61 11.67
C LYS A 15 1.10 13.97 13.06
N LYS A 16 0.70 13.23 14.11
CA LYS A 16 1.18 13.44 15.48
C LYS A 16 2.71 13.31 15.60
N TYR A 17 3.31 12.43 14.82
CA TYR A 17 4.76 12.21 14.77
C TYR A 17 5.46 12.97 13.63
N SER A 18 4.77 13.92 12.98
CA SER A 18 5.31 14.70 11.86
C SER A 18 5.85 13.85 10.70
N LEU A 19 5.27 12.66 10.49
CA LEU A 19 5.62 11.77 9.39
C LEU A 19 4.89 12.17 8.10
N PRO A 20 5.50 11.96 6.93
CA PRO A 20 4.86 12.22 5.65
C PRO A 20 3.67 11.28 5.45
N THR A 21 2.52 11.85 5.05
CA THR A 21 1.30 11.10 4.70
C THR A 21 1.01 11.12 3.20
N PHE A 22 1.96 11.62 2.40
CA PHE A 22 1.90 11.67 0.95
C PHE A 22 3.28 11.29 0.40
N ALA A 23 3.31 10.88 -0.86
CA ALA A 23 4.53 10.60 -1.57
C ALA A 23 4.36 11.07 -3.02
N ASP A 24 5.41 11.69 -3.57
CA ASP A 24 5.42 12.25 -4.92
C ASP A 24 6.14 11.29 -5.86
N PHE A 25 5.39 10.34 -6.42
CA PHE A 25 5.85 9.41 -7.43
C PHE A 25 4.72 9.04 -8.38
N SER A 26 5.05 8.69 -9.62
CA SER A 26 4.05 8.13 -10.55
C SER A 26 3.87 6.64 -10.29
N ALA A 27 2.63 6.16 -10.37
CA ALA A 27 2.34 4.74 -10.24
C ALA A 27 3.08 3.88 -11.29
N ASP A 28 3.24 4.40 -12.51
CA ASP A 28 3.99 3.72 -13.57
C ASP A 28 5.50 3.69 -13.26
N GLY A 29 6.03 4.71 -12.58
CA GLY A 29 7.41 4.72 -12.07
C GLY A 29 7.64 3.75 -10.91
N LEU A 30 6.59 3.35 -10.20
CA LEU A 30 6.65 2.41 -9.09
C LEU A 30 6.67 0.94 -9.56
N LEU A 31 6.04 0.63 -10.71
CA LEU A 31 5.87 -0.73 -11.23
C LEU A 31 7.19 -1.54 -11.31
N PRO A 32 8.31 -1.00 -11.84
CA PRO A 32 9.56 -1.76 -11.96
C PRO A 32 10.20 -2.10 -10.60
N PHE A 33 9.86 -1.37 -9.54
CA PHE A 33 10.33 -1.65 -8.19
C PHE A 33 9.49 -2.73 -7.51
N ILE A 34 8.17 -2.70 -7.74
CA ILE A 34 7.23 -3.73 -7.27
C ILE A 34 7.55 -5.08 -7.92
N GLU A 35 7.79 -5.12 -9.23
CA GLU A 35 8.11 -6.36 -9.96
C GLU A 35 9.42 -7.03 -9.50
N LYS A 36 10.36 -6.25 -8.96
CA LYS A 36 11.62 -6.75 -8.42
C LYS A 36 11.54 -7.14 -6.94
N ASP A 37 10.39 -6.96 -6.30
CA ASP A 37 10.22 -7.27 -4.88
C ASP A 37 10.37 -8.78 -4.66
N LYS A 38 11.25 -9.14 -3.71
CA LYS A 38 11.60 -10.54 -3.40
C LYS A 38 10.44 -11.35 -2.78
N LYS A 39 9.30 -10.73 -2.46
CA LYS A 39 8.07 -11.41 -2.00
C LYS A 39 7.19 -11.88 -3.16
N ALA A 40 7.70 -11.81 -4.39
CA ALA A 40 7.10 -12.44 -5.54
C ALA A 40 7.11 -13.98 -5.38
N ALA A 41 5.93 -14.57 -5.29
CA ALA A 41 5.70 -16.00 -5.46
C ALA A 41 5.20 -16.22 -6.89
N GLY A 42 6.12 -16.24 -7.86
CA GLY A 42 5.79 -16.26 -9.28
C GLY A 42 5.36 -14.88 -9.79
N ASP A 43 4.17 -14.78 -10.36
CA ASP A 43 3.57 -13.56 -10.92
C ASP A 43 2.83 -12.70 -9.88
N LYS A 44 2.78 -13.14 -8.62
CA LYS A 44 2.02 -12.50 -7.54
C LYS A 44 2.92 -12.12 -6.38
N ILE A 45 2.61 -11.00 -5.77
CA ILE A 45 3.28 -10.43 -4.61
C ILE A 45 2.40 -10.65 -3.38
N ASN A 46 3.02 -11.08 -2.29
CA ASN A 46 2.35 -11.17 -0.99
C ASN A 46 2.23 -9.77 -0.39
N VAL A 47 0.99 -9.28 -0.30
CA VAL A 47 0.63 -7.99 0.26
C VAL A 47 0.03 -8.19 1.66
N VAL A 48 0.30 -7.24 2.56
CA VAL A 48 -0.28 -7.24 3.91
C VAL A 48 -1.54 -6.35 3.92
N TYR A 49 -2.61 -6.89 4.48
CA TYR A 49 -3.91 -6.22 4.66
C TYR A 49 -4.16 -6.03 6.16
N CYS A 50 -4.76 -4.91 6.53
CA CYS A 50 -5.08 -4.59 7.93
C CYS A 50 -6.48 -3.98 8.02
N GLU A 51 -7.47 -4.83 8.32
CA GLU A 51 -8.87 -4.40 8.47
C GLU A 51 -9.13 -3.81 9.87
N GLU A 52 -8.43 -4.32 10.88
CA GLU A 52 -8.52 -3.88 12.29
C GLU A 52 -7.12 -3.67 12.88
N ILE A 53 -6.94 -2.60 13.67
CA ILE A 53 -5.67 -2.31 14.35
C ILE A 53 -5.27 -3.46 15.28
N GLY A 54 -4.05 -3.99 15.08
CA GLY A 54 -3.54 -5.13 15.83
C GLY A 54 -3.76 -6.47 15.14
N SER A 55 -4.46 -6.49 14.00
CA SER A 55 -4.61 -7.66 13.14
C SER A 55 -3.92 -7.44 11.79
N PHE A 56 -3.52 -8.54 11.14
CA PHE A 56 -3.05 -8.50 9.76
C PHE A 56 -3.40 -9.80 9.03
N GLY A 57 -3.61 -9.67 7.72
CA GLY A 57 -3.77 -10.78 6.79
C GLY A 57 -2.78 -10.70 5.63
N PHE A 58 -2.53 -11.83 4.99
CA PHE A 58 -1.78 -11.88 3.73
C PHE A 58 -2.75 -12.11 2.58
N GLY A 59 -2.60 -11.33 1.52
CA GLY A 59 -3.26 -11.56 0.24
C GLY A 59 -2.24 -11.59 -0.88
N LYS A 60 -2.65 -12.14 -2.02
CA LYS A 60 -1.83 -12.16 -3.24
C LYS A 60 -2.37 -11.12 -4.19
N SER A 61 -1.51 -10.22 -4.66
CA SER A 61 -1.82 -9.26 -5.70
C SER A 61 -0.75 -9.26 -6.78
N THR A 62 -1.16 -9.04 -8.01
CA THR A 62 -0.23 -8.78 -9.11
C THR A 62 0.38 -7.38 -8.96
N PRO A 63 1.56 -7.13 -9.54
CA PRO A 63 2.15 -5.79 -9.59
C PRO A 63 1.17 -4.74 -10.13
N ARG A 64 0.36 -5.12 -11.12
CA ARG A 64 -0.61 -4.23 -11.75
C ARG A 64 -1.74 -3.81 -10.81
N GLU A 65 -2.35 -4.76 -10.11
CA GLU A 65 -3.40 -4.48 -9.11
C GLU A 65 -2.90 -3.54 -8.00
N ILE A 66 -1.64 -3.67 -7.60
CA ILE A 66 -1.00 -2.78 -6.63
C ILE A 66 -0.85 -1.37 -7.22
N THR A 67 -0.34 -1.25 -8.45
CA THR A 67 -0.19 0.07 -9.09
C THR A 67 -1.52 0.77 -9.37
N ASP A 68 -2.58 0.03 -9.68
CA ASP A 68 -3.92 0.60 -9.89
C ASP A 68 -4.48 1.17 -8.57
N THR A 69 -4.28 0.45 -7.46
CA THR A 69 -4.64 0.94 -6.12
C THR A 69 -3.84 2.20 -5.74
N VAL A 70 -2.56 2.23 -6.09
CA VAL A 70 -1.71 3.41 -5.87
C VAL A 70 -2.23 4.61 -6.67
N LYS A 71 -2.64 4.40 -7.93
CA LYS A 71 -3.29 5.46 -8.72
C LYS A 71 -4.51 5.97 -7.98
N GLU A 72 -5.42 5.11 -7.54
CA GLU A 72 -6.63 5.54 -6.82
C GLU A 72 -6.33 6.33 -5.53
N VAL A 73 -5.37 5.86 -4.72
CA VAL A 73 -5.10 6.45 -3.40
C VAL A 73 -4.27 7.75 -3.48
N PHE A 74 -3.34 7.83 -4.44
CA PHE A 74 -2.41 8.96 -4.59
C PHE A 74 -2.77 9.90 -5.74
N SER A 75 -3.86 9.67 -6.47
CA SER A 75 -4.47 10.67 -7.36
C SER A 75 -5.07 11.81 -6.52
N LYS A 76 -4.24 12.78 -6.15
CA LYS A 76 -4.67 14.10 -5.69
C LYS A 76 -4.03 15.17 -6.55
#